data_AF-A0A318HFY5-F1
#
_entry.id   AF-A0A318HFY5-F1
#
_cell.length_a   1.000
_cell.length_b   1.000
_cell.length_c   1.000
_cell.angle_alpha   90.00
_cell.angle_beta   90.00
_cell.angle_gamma   90.00
#
_symmetry.space_group_name_H-M   'P 1'
#
loop_
_entity.id
_entity.type
_entity.pdbx_description
1 polymer ?
#
loop_
_entity_poly.entity_id
_entity_poly.type
_entity_poly.pdbx_seq_one_letter_code
_entity_poly.pdbx_strand_id
1 'polypeptide(L)'
;MGPGVAPASAAGATSAVGAPAPVPVSARRAERDAAVVAATAGALRRQTTSGDPLQLARRIGAALNAEPNIDFGFFWVTAVTIEGQIVVANSYGLAYIPEGVNLPEQVRMASADESIPVGDRTKWATYPILAVQGWAQHHNVRLRAVVATEDQFKNFDPGTAKITLQSEDIPDSGKMQGRNRLEVIAPGVASHLAGVKDNALAELLPPAPSDTNPPDDDTSKLWFEVMKPMMSTNPDRGVAHLEAFVNYAEQVQEQALYRAHTAAEAPAQRTAIADWVYWQHLGVLISDALAGSAAK
;
A
#
# COMPACT_ATOMS: atom_id res chain seq x y z
N MET A 1 -32.69 -58.73 1.43
CA MET A 1 -31.47 -58.04 1.91
C MET A 1 -31.08 -57.01 0.87
N GLY A 2 -31.30 -55.74 1.18
CA GLY A 2 -30.94 -54.61 0.32
C GLY A 2 -31.35 -53.34 1.05
N PRO A 3 -30.47 -52.75 1.87
CA PRO A 3 -30.81 -51.61 2.70
C PRO A 3 -30.90 -50.34 1.85
N GLY A 4 -31.92 -49.53 2.14
CA GLY A 4 -32.09 -48.20 1.55
C GLY A 4 -30.96 -47.26 1.99
N VAL A 5 -30.41 -46.53 1.03
CA VAL A 5 -29.38 -45.51 1.27
C VAL A 5 -30.08 -44.18 1.54
N ALA A 6 -29.84 -43.64 2.73
CA ALA A 6 -30.29 -42.31 3.15
C ALA A 6 -29.61 -41.20 2.33
N PRO A 7 -30.25 -40.03 2.15
CA PRO A 7 -29.64 -38.91 1.44
C PRO A 7 -28.46 -38.37 2.26
N ALA A 8 -27.32 -38.18 1.59
CA ALA A 8 -26.16 -37.52 2.17
C ALA A 8 -26.49 -36.04 2.40
N SER A 9 -26.55 -35.63 3.67
CA SER A 9 -26.63 -34.23 4.07
C SER A 9 -25.43 -33.45 3.55
N ALA A 10 -25.72 -32.32 2.92
CA ALA A 10 -24.73 -31.32 2.51
C ALA A 10 -23.97 -30.81 3.74
N ALA A 11 -22.66 -31.08 3.80
CA ALA A 11 -21.75 -30.37 4.69
C ALA A 11 -21.32 -29.09 3.98
N GLY A 12 -21.89 -27.96 4.42
CA GLY A 12 -21.48 -26.64 3.99
C GLY A 12 -20.00 -26.41 4.28
N ALA A 13 -19.28 -25.90 3.29
CA ALA A 13 -17.94 -25.39 3.46
C ALA A 13 -17.99 -24.19 4.41
N THR A 14 -17.65 -24.41 5.68
CA THR A 14 -17.30 -23.34 6.59
C THR A 14 -15.94 -22.80 6.17
N SER A 15 -15.91 -21.55 5.72
CA SER A 15 -14.69 -20.80 5.46
C SER A 15 -13.87 -20.74 6.74
N ALA A 16 -12.79 -21.51 6.80
CA ALA A 16 -11.77 -21.34 7.82
C ALA A 16 -11.08 -19.99 7.56
N VAL A 17 -11.27 -19.03 8.46
CA VAL A 17 -10.44 -17.83 8.52
C VAL A 17 -9.01 -18.31 8.81
N GLY A 18 -8.20 -18.42 7.76
CA GLY A 18 -6.81 -18.85 7.85
C GLY A 18 -5.98 -17.85 8.66
N ALA A 19 -4.94 -18.35 9.33
CA ALA A 19 -3.95 -17.49 9.97
C ALA A 19 -3.40 -16.45 8.97
N PRO A 20 -3.14 -15.20 9.39
CA PRO A 20 -2.61 -14.18 8.49
C PRO A 20 -1.32 -14.66 7.84
N ALA A 21 -1.17 -14.40 6.54
CA ALA A 21 0.00 -14.81 5.78
C ALA A 21 1.29 -14.24 6.41
N PRO A 22 2.38 -15.03 6.44
CA PRO A 22 3.62 -14.60 7.07
C PRO A 22 4.25 -13.41 6.32
N VAL A 23 4.67 -12.39 7.07
CA VAL A 23 5.46 -11.25 6.56
C VAL A 23 6.93 -11.66 6.48
N PRO A 24 7.66 -11.38 5.38
CA PRO A 24 9.06 -11.76 5.24
C PRO A 24 9.96 -11.09 6.30
N VAL A 25 11.04 -11.78 6.66
CA VAL A 25 12.08 -11.29 7.59
C VAL A 25 13.46 -11.63 7.02
N SER A 26 14.46 -10.81 7.35
CA SER A 26 15.85 -11.09 6.95
C SER A 26 16.39 -12.37 7.62
N ALA A 27 17.39 -13.01 7.00
CA ALA A 27 18.03 -14.21 7.55
C ALA A 27 18.62 -13.96 8.95
N ARG A 28 19.33 -12.84 9.13
CA ARG A 28 19.92 -12.46 10.43
C ARG A 28 18.85 -12.18 11.49
N ARG A 29 17.67 -11.70 11.08
CA ARG A 29 16.53 -11.55 11.99
C ARG A 29 15.94 -12.91 12.36
N ALA A 30 15.78 -13.81 11.40
CA ALA A 30 15.31 -15.16 11.66
C ALA A 30 16.24 -15.91 12.64
N GLU A 31 17.57 -15.74 12.50
CA GLU A 31 18.57 -16.29 13.43
C GLU A 31 18.41 -15.73 14.85
N ARG A 32 18.22 -14.40 15.00
CA ARG A 32 18.00 -13.79 16.32
C ARG A 32 16.69 -14.23 16.95
N ASP A 33 15.61 -14.31 16.17
CA ASP A 33 14.31 -14.80 16.66
C ASP A 33 14.44 -16.27 17.10
N ALA A 34 15.17 -17.11 16.35
CA ALA A 34 15.45 -18.49 16.73
C ALA A 34 16.30 -18.59 18.01
N ALA A 35 17.32 -17.74 18.18
CA ALA A 35 18.14 -17.68 19.39
C ALA A 35 17.33 -17.27 20.62
N VAL A 36 16.41 -16.30 20.49
CA VAL A 36 15.51 -15.90 21.58
C VAL A 36 14.53 -17.02 21.93
N VAL A 37 13.96 -17.70 20.94
CA VAL A 37 13.08 -18.86 21.16
C VAL A 37 13.84 -19.99 21.86
N ALA A 38 15.08 -20.26 21.45
CA ALA A 38 15.93 -21.26 22.09
C ALA A 38 16.30 -20.87 23.53
N ALA A 39 16.60 -19.59 23.78
CA ALA A 39 16.94 -19.07 25.11
C ALA A 39 15.74 -18.99 26.07
N THR A 40 14.50 -18.98 25.57
CA THR A 40 13.27 -18.83 26.37
C THR A 40 12.48 -20.14 26.54
N ALA A 41 13.11 -21.28 26.28
CA ALA A 41 12.54 -22.62 26.49
C ALA A 41 12.20 -22.84 27.98
N GLY A 42 10.98 -22.46 28.39
CA GLY A 42 10.45 -22.79 29.72
C GLY A 42 9.25 -21.99 30.21
N ALA A 43 9.08 -20.70 29.86
CA ALA A 43 8.05 -19.87 30.53
C ALA A 43 7.27 -18.85 29.67
N LEU A 44 7.74 -18.50 28.46
CA LEU A 44 7.12 -17.44 27.64
C LEU A 44 6.21 -17.93 26.50
N ARG A 45 6.01 -19.26 26.37
CA ARG A 45 5.23 -19.90 25.30
C ARG A 45 3.77 -19.45 25.15
N ARG A 46 3.23 -18.64 26.08
CA ARG A 46 1.86 -18.07 26.00
C ARG A 46 1.82 -16.58 25.67
N GLN A 47 2.92 -15.84 25.83
CA GLN A 47 2.98 -14.40 25.52
C GLN A 47 3.48 -14.12 24.10
N THR A 48 4.25 -15.04 23.51
CA THR A 48 4.80 -14.90 22.15
C THR A 48 3.86 -15.40 21.05
N THR A 49 2.72 -16.00 21.40
CA THR A 49 1.78 -16.62 20.45
C THR A 49 0.57 -15.74 20.13
N SER A 50 0.35 -14.65 20.87
CA SER A 50 -0.45 -13.50 20.42
C SER A 50 0.54 -12.46 19.88
N GLY A 51 0.63 -12.34 18.55
CA GLY A 51 1.63 -11.51 17.88
C GLY A 51 1.67 -10.08 18.43
N ASP A 52 2.81 -9.67 18.99
CA ASP A 52 3.05 -8.30 19.43
C ASP A 52 2.89 -7.36 18.21
N PRO A 53 1.90 -6.45 18.22
CA PRO A 53 1.65 -5.54 17.09
C PRO A 53 2.88 -4.71 16.73
N LEU A 54 3.76 -4.41 17.69
CA LEU A 54 5.01 -3.71 17.44
C LEU A 54 6.01 -4.55 16.63
N GLN A 55 6.10 -5.85 16.92
CA GLN A 55 6.95 -6.76 16.14
C GLN A 55 6.40 -6.92 14.71
N LEU A 56 5.09 -7.05 14.57
CA LEU A 56 4.46 -7.10 13.25
C LEU A 56 4.68 -5.79 12.47
N ALA A 57 4.48 -4.63 13.09
CA ALA A 57 4.75 -3.33 12.49
C ALA A 57 6.21 -3.19 12.05
N ARG A 58 7.16 -3.69 12.86
CA ARG A 58 8.58 -3.72 12.49
C ARG A 58 8.84 -4.58 11.26
N ARG A 59 8.26 -5.78 11.18
CA ARG A 59 8.41 -6.68 10.02
C ARG A 59 7.81 -6.08 8.76
N ILE A 60 6.63 -5.46 8.86
CA ILE A 60 5.98 -4.77 7.74
C ILE A 60 6.83 -3.58 7.29
N GLY A 61 7.31 -2.75 8.23
CA GLY A 61 8.19 -1.62 7.90
C GLY A 61 9.49 -2.06 7.22
N ALA A 62 10.07 -3.18 7.65
CA ALA A 62 11.25 -3.76 7.01
C ALA A 62 10.93 -4.27 5.59
N ALA A 63 9.85 -5.03 5.41
CA ALA A 63 9.42 -5.53 4.10
C ALA A 63 9.11 -4.40 3.11
N LEU A 64 8.45 -3.33 3.56
CA LEU A 64 8.16 -2.17 2.72
C LEU A 64 9.42 -1.39 2.30
N ASN A 65 10.54 -1.52 3.02
CA ASN A 65 11.81 -0.89 2.69
C ASN A 65 12.85 -1.91 2.13
N ALA A 66 12.40 -3.09 1.68
CA ALA A 66 13.24 -4.20 1.26
C ALA A 66 13.88 -4.06 -0.11
N GLU A 67 13.13 -3.57 -1.08
CA GLU A 67 13.66 -3.41 -2.42
C GLU A 67 14.53 -2.15 -2.46
N PRO A 68 15.72 -2.20 -3.08
CA PRO A 68 16.51 -1.00 -3.29
C PRO A 68 15.66 -0.03 -4.11
N ASN A 69 15.16 1.03 -3.46
CA ASN A 69 14.36 2.06 -4.11
C ASN A 69 15.19 2.67 -5.22
N ILE A 70 14.95 2.23 -6.46
CA ILE A 70 15.44 2.90 -7.67
C ILE A 70 14.86 4.32 -7.78
N ASP A 71 13.76 4.55 -7.07
CA ASP A 71 13.03 5.80 -7.04
C ASP A 71 13.60 6.75 -5.98
N PHE A 72 14.14 7.87 -6.46
CA PHE A 72 14.75 8.86 -5.59
C PHE A 72 13.72 9.39 -4.58
N GLY A 73 14.09 9.38 -3.30
CA GLY A 73 13.28 9.93 -2.23
C GLY A 73 12.01 9.15 -1.90
N PHE A 74 11.72 8.02 -2.56
CA PHE A 74 10.65 7.12 -2.17
C PHE A 74 11.06 6.35 -0.91
N PHE A 75 10.17 6.26 0.07
CA PHE A 75 10.33 5.38 1.23
C PHE A 75 9.02 5.23 1.99
N TRP A 76 8.92 4.16 2.79
CA TRP A 76 7.79 3.88 3.65
C TRP A 76 8.09 4.15 5.12
N VAL A 77 7.08 4.64 5.83
CA VAL A 77 7.03 4.73 7.29
C VAL A 77 5.88 3.87 7.77
N THR A 78 6.12 3.11 8.84
CA THR A 78 5.08 2.32 9.51
C THR A 78 4.91 2.83 10.93
N ALA A 79 3.70 2.95 11.43
CA ALA A 79 3.41 3.25 12.82
C ALA A 79 2.45 2.23 13.41
N VAL A 80 2.47 2.13 14.73
CA VAL A 80 1.56 1.26 15.49
C VAL A 80 0.96 2.05 16.64
N THR A 81 -0.35 1.91 16.85
CA THR A 81 -1.06 2.56 17.97
C THR A 81 -0.87 1.79 19.28
N ILE A 82 -1.26 2.40 20.40
CA ILE A 82 -1.30 1.72 21.71
C ILE A 82 -2.22 0.49 21.66
N GLU A 83 -3.30 0.58 20.89
CA GLU A 83 -4.29 -0.46 20.66
C GLU A 83 -3.83 -1.51 19.63
N GLY A 84 -2.65 -1.34 19.02
CA GLY A 84 -2.05 -2.29 18.09
C GLY A 84 -2.51 -2.16 16.64
N GLN A 85 -3.19 -1.08 16.26
CA GLN A 85 -3.50 -0.81 14.85
C GLN A 85 -2.22 -0.40 14.12
N ILE A 86 -2.00 -0.95 12.93
CA ILE A 86 -0.83 -0.65 12.09
C ILE A 86 -1.25 0.27 10.97
N VAL A 87 -0.55 1.39 10.83
CA VAL A 87 -0.76 2.38 9.76
C VAL A 87 0.54 2.63 9.02
N VAL A 88 0.48 2.75 7.70
CA VAL A 88 1.63 3.05 6.84
C VAL A 88 1.39 4.33 6.03
N ALA A 89 2.50 4.96 5.65
CA ALA A 89 2.52 6.05 4.69
C ALA A 89 3.83 6.00 3.91
N ASN A 90 3.86 6.56 2.70
CA ASN A 90 5.10 6.74 1.96
C ASN A 90 5.30 8.20 1.56
N SER A 91 6.53 8.52 1.18
CA SER A 91 6.96 9.88 0.85
C SER A 91 6.39 10.42 -0.46
N TYR A 92 5.83 9.59 -1.33
CA TYR A 92 5.18 10.07 -2.56
C TYR A 92 3.73 10.52 -2.26
N GLY A 93 3.18 10.07 -1.14
CA GLY A 93 1.94 10.59 -0.59
C GLY A 93 0.69 10.11 -1.34
N LEU A 94 -0.44 10.71 -0.98
CA LEU A 94 -1.75 10.57 -1.63
C LEU A 94 -2.07 9.16 -2.17
N ALA A 95 -2.10 8.16 -1.29
CA ALA A 95 -2.50 6.78 -1.59
C ALA A 95 -1.68 6.04 -2.67
N TYR A 96 -0.56 6.60 -3.14
CA TYR A 96 0.29 5.94 -4.12
C TYR A 96 0.89 4.64 -3.57
N ILE A 97 0.71 3.53 -4.27
CA ILE A 97 1.31 2.23 -3.98
C ILE A 97 2.00 1.73 -5.26
N PRO A 98 3.31 1.42 -5.22
CA PRO A 98 4.01 0.86 -6.37
C PRO A 98 3.37 -0.44 -6.85
N GLU A 99 3.50 -0.73 -8.14
CA GLU A 99 3.04 -2.00 -8.71
C GLU A 99 3.69 -3.19 -7.99
N GLY A 100 2.92 -4.26 -7.77
CA GLY A 100 3.39 -5.48 -7.10
C GLY A 100 3.51 -5.38 -5.57
N VAL A 101 3.31 -4.20 -4.97
CA VAL A 101 3.24 -4.04 -3.51
C VAL A 101 1.84 -4.35 -3.02
N ASN A 102 1.74 -5.31 -2.08
CA ASN A 102 0.50 -5.64 -1.39
C ASN A 102 0.62 -5.29 0.11
N LEU A 103 -0.45 -4.74 0.67
CA LEU A 103 -0.54 -4.46 2.10
C LEU A 103 -1.34 -5.56 2.82
N PRO A 104 -0.83 -6.12 3.94
CA PRO A 104 -1.60 -7.05 4.76
C PRO A 104 -2.97 -6.47 5.17
N GLU A 105 -3.96 -7.33 5.38
CA GLU A 105 -5.35 -6.95 5.63
C GLU A 105 -5.51 -5.96 6.80
N GLN A 106 -4.75 -6.18 7.87
CA GLN A 106 -4.78 -5.39 9.10
C GLN A 106 -4.10 -4.02 9.01
N VAL A 107 -3.43 -3.69 7.89
CA VAL A 107 -2.68 -2.45 7.73
C VAL A 107 -3.56 -1.33 7.18
N ARG A 108 -3.54 -0.15 7.78
CA ARG A 108 -4.19 1.05 7.21
C ARG A 108 -3.16 1.85 6.42
N MET A 109 -3.59 2.55 5.37
CA MET A 109 -2.74 3.52 4.69
C MET A 109 -3.25 4.92 5.01
N ALA A 110 -2.44 5.74 5.66
CA ALA A 110 -2.85 7.05 6.17
C ALA A 110 -3.37 7.96 5.05
N SER A 111 -2.66 8.00 3.91
CA SER A 111 -3.01 8.86 2.78
C SER A 111 -4.15 8.33 1.91
N ALA A 112 -4.58 7.08 2.09
CA ALA A 112 -5.75 6.49 1.44
C ALA A 112 -7.03 6.60 2.28
N ASP A 113 -6.95 7.12 3.51
CA ASP A 113 -8.11 7.23 4.39
C ASP A 113 -9.00 8.42 4.00
N GLU A 114 -10.09 8.14 3.28
CA GLU A 114 -11.02 9.16 2.77
C GLU A 114 -11.87 9.82 3.86
N SER A 115 -11.88 9.29 5.10
CA SER A 115 -12.47 10.02 6.23
C SER A 115 -11.71 11.30 6.57
N ILE A 116 -10.45 11.38 6.14
CA ILE A 116 -9.58 12.53 6.35
C ILE A 116 -9.70 13.49 5.16
N PRO A 117 -10.02 14.78 5.41
CA PRO A 117 -10.13 15.79 4.35
C PRO A 117 -8.90 15.81 3.44
N VAL A 118 -9.12 15.91 2.13
CA VAL A 118 -8.04 15.87 1.13
C VAL A 118 -6.99 16.95 1.42
N GLY A 119 -7.40 18.17 1.79
CA GLY A 119 -6.48 19.26 2.12
C GLY A 119 -5.61 19.04 3.37
N ASP A 120 -5.97 18.09 4.25
CA ASP A 120 -5.09 17.64 5.32
C ASP A 120 -4.10 16.58 4.82
N ARG A 121 -4.58 15.64 4.00
CA ARG A 121 -3.74 14.62 3.36
C ARG A 121 -2.69 15.23 2.43
N THR A 122 -2.99 16.34 1.75
CA THR A 122 -2.04 17.07 0.89
C THR A 122 -0.83 17.60 1.66
N LYS A 123 -1.02 18.08 2.90
CA LYS A 123 0.08 18.57 3.76
C LYS A 123 1.09 17.47 4.09
N TRP A 124 0.68 16.22 3.96
CA TRP A 124 1.50 15.06 4.26
C TRP A 124 2.22 14.49 3.04
N ALA A 125 1.93 15.00 1.83
CA ALA A 125 2.71 14.66 0.65
C ALA A 125 4.18 15.00 0.91
N THR A 126 5.09 14.06 0.65
CA THR A 126 6.53 14.19 0.99
C THR A 126 6.90 14.13 2.47
N TYR A 127 5.92 13.92 3.37
CA TYR A 127 6.08 13.87 4.83
C TYR A 127 5.35 12.67 5.47
N PRO A 128 5.81 11.42 5.27
CA PRO A 128 5.08 10.23 5.71
C PRO A 128 5.00 10.07 7.23
N ILE A 129 5.96 10.61 8.00
CA ILE A 129 5.85 10.61 9.48
C ILE A 129 4.71 11.54 9.92
N LEU A 130 4.56 12.70 9.28
CA LEU A 130 3.43 13.59 9.53
C LEU A 130 2.10 12.92 9.13
N ALA A 131 2.10 12.12 8.07
CA ALA A 131 0.91 11.38 7.65
C ALA A 131 0.40 10.42 8.72
N VAL A 132 1.27 9.59 9.31
CA VAL A 132 0.86 8.63 10.35
C VAL A 132 0.48 9.32 11.66
N GLN A 133 1.10 10.47 11.97
CA GLN A 133 0.69 11.32 13.11
C GLN A 133 -0.70 11.93 12.87
N GLY A 134 -0.92 12.51 11.70
CA GLY A 134 -2.20 13.13 11.33
C GLY A 134 -3.34 12.12 11.27
N TRP A 135 -3.07 10.91 10.77
CA TRP A 135 -4.02 9.80 10.83
C TRP A 135 -4.40 9.46 12.28
N ALA A 136 -3.40 9.32 13.17
CA ALA A 136 -3.67 9.01 14.57
C ALA A 136 -4.47 10.13 15.27
N GLN A 137 -4.16 11.39 14.96
CA GLN A 137 -4.88 12.55 15.47
C GLN A 137 -6.35 12.55 15.00
N HIS A 138 -6.60 12.32 13.71
CA HIS A 138 -7.95 12.28 13.15
C HIS A 138 -8.82 11.20 13.82
N HIS A 139 -8.26 10.01 14.03
CA HIS A 139 -8.96 8.89 14.65
C HIS A 139 -8.95 8.92 16.18
N ASN A 140 -8.40 9.98 16.78
CA ASN A 140 -8.28 10.15 18.24
C ASN A 140 -7.62 8.94 18.93
N VAL A 141 -6.56 8.41 18.31
CA VAL A 141 -5.74 7.30 18.83
C VAL A 141 -4.32 7.78 19.11
N ARG A 142 -3.59 7.07 19.96
CA ARG A 142 -2.20 7.41 20.30
C ARG A 142 -1.23 6.44 19.63
N LEU A 143 -0.17 6.98 19.02
CA LEU A 143 0.92 6.17 18.49
C LEU A 143 1.78 5.60 19.63
N ARG A 144 1.96 4.28 19.64
CA ARG A 144 2.91 3.56 20.51
C ARG A 144 4.34 3.71 19.99
N ALA A 145 4.52 3.62 18.68
CA ALA A 145 5.83 3.75 18.04
C ALA A 145 5.72 4.06 16.55
N VAL A 146 6.79 4.63 15.99
CA VAL A 146 7.02 4.78 14.56
C VAL A 146 8.27 3.97 14.18
N VAL A 147 8.18 3.24 13.08
CA VAL A 147 9.20 2.39 12.48
C VAL A 147 9.65 3.01 11.17
N ALA A 148 10.95 3.29 11.06
CA ALA A 148 11.59 3.86 9.87
C ALA A 148 13.10 3.55 9.90
N THR A 149 13.82 3.80 8.81
CA THR A 149 15.30 3.74 8.81
C THR A 149 15.90 4.95 9.52
N GLU A 150 17.20 4.92 9.82
CA GLU A 150 17.89 6.04 10.46
C GLU A 150 17.81 7.32 9.61
N ASP A 151 18.05 7.21 8.30
CA ASP A 151 17.98 8.34 7.37
C ASP A 151 16.60 8.99 7.33
N GLN A 152 15.55 8.19 7.44
CA GLN A 152 14.16 8.66 7.45
C GLN A 152 13.82 9.43 8.73
N PHE A 153 14.52 9.18 9.84
CA PHE A 153 14.36 9.90 11.11
C PHE A 153 15.26 11.14 11.26
N LYS A 154 16.31 11.29 10.45
CA LYS A 154 17.40 12.28 10.68
C LYS A 154 16.91 13.70 10.98
N ASN A 155 15.83 14.14 10.34
CA ASN A 155 15.30 15.51 10.50
C ASN A 155 13.86 15.55 11.04
N PHE A 156 13.35 14.44 11.58
CA PHE A 156 11.96 14.36 12.00
C PHE A 156 11.80 13.62 13.33
N ASP A 157 11.11 14.26 14.27
CA ASP A 157 10.70 13.65 15.53
C ASP A 157 9.21 13.25 15.44
N PRO A 158 8.88 11.94 15.50
CA PRO A 158 7.50 11.49 15.52
C PRO A 158 6.77 11.80 16.84
N GLY A 159 7.45 12.34 17.86
CA GLY A 159 6.85 12.65 19.16
C GLY A 159 6.39 11.41 19.95
N THR A 160 6.88 10.23 19.54
CA THR A 160 6.62 8.91 20.15
C THR A 160 7.89 8.05 20.01
N ALA A 161 7.85 6.81 20.48
CA ALA A 161 8.99 5.91 20.42
C ALA A 161 9.45 5.68 18.96
N LYS A 162 10.74 5.89 18.70
CA LYS A 162 11.40 5.58 17.42
C LYS A 162 11.89 4.15 17.42
N ILE A 163 11.55 3.38 16.40
CA ILE A 163 12.09 2.05 16.13
C ILE A 163 12.88 2.12 14.83
N THR A 164 14.19 2.22 14.96
CA THR A 164 15.09 2.30 13.81
C THR A 164 15.30 0.93 13.20
N LEU A 165 14.92 0.77 11.93
CA LEU A 165 15.26 -0.38 11.11
C LEU A 165 16.74 -0.35 10.78
N GLN A 166 17.44 -1.43 11.12
CA GLN A 166 18.82 -1.62 10.70
C GLN A 166 18.84 -2.29 9.33
N SER A 167 19.86 -2.03 8.52
CA SER A 167 19.96 -2.62 7.18
C SER A 167 19.91 -4.15 7.22
N GLU A 168 20.47 -4.77 8.25
CA GLU A 168 20.41 -6.23 8.43
C GLU A 168 19.03 -6.79 8.84
N ASP A 169 18.06 -5.94 9.21
CA ASP A 169 16.68 -6.35 9.51
C ASP A 169 15.79 -6.39 8.26
N ILE A 170 16.24 -5.74 7.20
CA ILE A 170 15.52 -5.59 5.94
C ILE A 170 15.67 -6.89 5.13
N PRO A 171 14.57 -7.57 4.75
CA PRO A 171 14.64 -8.79 3.94
C PRO A 171 15.08 -8.49 2.51
N ASP A 172 15.54 -9.50 1.78
CA ASP A 172 15.94 -9.35 0.37
C ASP A 172 14.75 -9.05 -0.56
N SER A 173 13.54 -9.43 -0.16
CA SER A 173 12.30 -9.14 -0.89
C SER A 173 11.22 -8.61 0.05
N GLY A 174 10.54 -7.56 -0.40
CA GLY A 174 9.42 -6.94 0.31
C GLY A 174 8.06 -7.57 0.02
N LYS A 175 8.02 -8.62 -0.79
CA LYS A 175 6.77 -9.20 -1.28
C LYS A 175 5.93 -9.72 -0.11
N MET A 176 4.77 -9.11 0.07
CA MET A 176 3.77 -9.49 1.06
C MET A 176 2.50 -10.00 0.36
N GLN A 177 1.67 -10.71 1.12
CA GLN A 177 0.32 -11.09 0.71
C GLN A 177 -0.68 -10.11 1.32
N GLY A 178 -1.78 -9.88 0.63
CA GLY A 178 -2.85 -8.99 1.09
C GLY A 178 -3.43 -8.18 -0.05
N ARG A 179 -3.91 -6.99 0.29
CA ARG A 179 -4.62 -6.09 -0.61
C ARG A 179 -3.66 -5.42 -1.58
N ASN A 180 -4.00 -5.47 -2.86
CA ASN A 180 -3.31 -4.72 -3.90
C ASN A 180 -3.65 -3.22 -3.85
N ARG A 181 -3.02 -2.43 -4.73
CA ARG A 181 -3.17 -0.98 -4.78
C ARG A 181 -4.62 -0.49 -4.94
N LEU A 182 -5.44 -1.15 -5.75
CA LEU A 182 -6.84 -0.80 -5.94
C LEU A 182 -7.68 -1.18 -4.70
N GLU A 183 -7.43 -2.34 -4.11
CA GLU A 183 -8.12 -2.79 -2.89
C GLU A 183 -7.84 -1.89 -1.68
N VAL A 184 -6.67 -1.26 -1.63
CA VAL A 184 -6.32 -0.31 -0.56
C VAL A 184 -7.03 1.02 -0.73
N ILE A 185 -7.05 1.58 -1.94
CA ILE A 185 -7.57 2.94 -2.19
C ILE A 185 -9.08 2.95 -2.43
N ALA A 186 -9.64 1.91 -3.06
CA ALA A 186 -11.04 1.82 -3.45
C ALA A 186 -11.57 0.38 -3.30
N PRO A 187 -11.68 -0.15 -2.06
CA PRO A 187 -12.04 -1.55 -1.80
C PRO A 187 -13.40 -1.95 -2.39
N GLY A 188 -14.38 -1.04 -2.42
CA GLY A 188 -15.68 -1.29 -3.05
C GLY A 188 -15.58 -1.47 -4.56
N VAL A 189 -14.73 -0.69 -5.22
CA VAL A 189 -14.51 -0.78 -6.67
C VAL A 189 -13.74 -2.04 -7.01
N ALA A 190 -12.72 -2.39 -6.22
CA ALA A 190 -12.00 -3.66 -6.34
C ALA A 190 -12.94 -4.87 -6.19
N SER A 191 -13.84 -4.84 -5.19
CA SER A 191 -14.83 -5.89 -4.94
C SER A 191 -15.83 -6.00 -6.09
N HIS A 192 -16.28 -4.86 -6.63
CA HIS A 192 -17.17 -4.84 -7.79
C HIS A 192 -16.48 -5.48 -9.00
N LEU A 193 -15.27 -5.02 -9.33
CA LEU A 193 -14.49 -5.58 -10.44
C LEU A 193 -14.30 -7.08 -10.28
N ALA A 194 -13.93 -7.57 -9.09
CA ALA A 194 -13.76 -8.99 -8.82
C ALA A 194 -15.05 -9.82 -9.06
N GLY A 195 -16.23 -9.23 -8.86
CA GLY A 195 -17.52 -9.89 -9.10
C GLY A 195 -17.98 -9.90 -10.57
N VAL A 196 -17.38 -9.10 -11.44
CA VAL A 196 -17.75 -9.04 -12.87
C VAL A 196 -17.25 -10.28 -13.60
N LYS A 197 -18.13 -10.90 -14.41
CA LYS A 197 -17.77 -12.07 -15.22
C LYS A 197 -16.82 -11.68 -16.35
N ASP A 198 -15.95 -12.60 -16.74
CA ASP A 198 -14.95 -12.39 -17.79
C ASP A 198 -15.53 -11.85 -19.10
N ASN A 199 -16.70 -12.33 -19.51
CA ASN A 199 -17.37 -11.89 -20.74
C ASN A 199 -18.04 -10.52 -20.65
N ALA A 200 -18.14 -9.94 -19.45
CA ALA A 200 -18.74 -8.62 -19.19
C ALA A 200 -17.69 -7.55 -18.86
N LEU A 201 -16.40 -7.88 -18.86
CA LEU A 201 -15.33 -6.93 -18.54
C LEU A 201 -15.28 -5.74 -19.50
N ALA A 202 -15.52 -5.98 -20.79
CA ALA A 202 -15.54 -4.92 -21.79
C ALA A 202 -16.65 -3.88 -21.57
N GLU A 203 -17.72 -4.24 -20.87
CA GLU A 203 -18.84 -3.33 -20.54
C GLU A 203 -18.46 -2.31 -19.45
N LEU A 204 -17.36 -2.55 -18.71
CA LEU A 204 -16.84 -1.61 -17.71
C LEU A 204 -15.99 -0.50 -18.32
N LEU A 205 -15.57 -0.67 -19.57
CA LEU A 205 -14.68 0.28 -20.24
C LEU A 205 -15.48 1.43 -20.85
N PRO A 206 -14.90 2.64 -20.91
CA PRO A 206 -15.44 3.70 -21.75
C PRO A 206 -15.47 3.25 -23.23
N PRO A 207 -16.23 3.94 -24.09
CA PRO A 207 -16.21 3.65 -25.52
C PRO A 207 -14.79 3.63 -26.07
N ALA A 208 -14.47 2.59 -26.85
CA ALA A 208 -13.14 2.45 -27.43
C ALA A 208 -12.82 3.66 -28.32
N PRO A 209 -11.57 4.18 -28.27
CA PRO A 209 -11.15 5.26 -29.14
C PRO A 209 -11.20 4.81 -30.61
N SER A 210 -11.47 5.75 -31.52
CA SER A 210 -11.43 5.50 -32.95
C SER A 210 -10.01 5.22 -33.47
N ASP A 211 -8.99 5.72 -32.75
CA ASP A 211 -7.60 5.39 -32.99
C ASP A 211 -7.24 4.11 -32.23
N THR A 212 -6.71 3.13 -32.96
CA THR A 212 -6.31 1.83 -32.40
C THR A 212 -4.80 1.71 -32.18
N ASN A 213 -4.04 2.77 -32.49
CA ASN A 213 -2.60 2.78 -32.21
C ASN A 213 -2.34 2.85 -30.71
N PRO A 214 -1.24 2.26 -30.21
CA PRO A 214 -0.82 2.45 -28.84
C PRO A 214 -0.52 3.93 -28.56
N PRO A 215 -0.88 4.46 -27.38
CA PRO A 215 -0.47 5.79 -26.94
C PRO A 215 1.06 5.93 -26.93
N ASP A 216 1.55 7.16 -27.10
CA ASP A 216 2.97 7.47 -26.90
C ASP A 216 3.40 7.07 -25.48
N ASP A 217 4.63 6.56 -25.32
CA ASP A 217 5.15 6.11 -24.02
C ASP A 217 6.19 7.08 -23.45
N ASP A 218 5.68 8.11 -22.78
CA ASP A 218 6.48 9.09 -22.04
C ASP A 218 6.68 8.71 -20.56
N THR A 219 6.30 7.48 -20.16
CA THR A 219 6.23 7.04 -18.75
C THR A 219 7.54 7.25 -18.01
N SER A 220 8.66 6.86 -18.59
CA SER A 220 9.99 6.99 -17.96
C SER A 220 10.36 8.45 -17.73
N LYS A 221 10.04 9.32 -18.68
CA LYS A 221 10.31 10.76 -18.62
C LYS A 221 9.43 11.42 -17.55
N LEU A 222 8.13 11.13 -17.55
CA LEU A 222 7.20 11.68 -16.57
C LEU A 222 7.49 11.17 -15.15
N TRP A 223 7.90 9.90 -15.00
CA TRP A 223 8.33 9.37 -13.71
C TRP A 223 9.55 10.11 -13.16
N PHE A 224 10.49 10.47 -14.03
CA PHE A 224 11.62 11.32 -13.65
C PHE A 224 11.16 12.72 -13.18
N GLU A 225 10.14 13.31 -13.79
CA GLU A 225 9.56 14.58 -13.31
C GLU A 225 8.93 14.44 -11.92
N VAL A 226 8.28 13.31 -11.60
CA VAL A 226 7.75 13.02 -10.24
C VAL A 226 8.87 13.00 -9.19
N MET A 227 10.02 12.42 -9.56
CA MET A 227 11.20 12.32 -8.68
C MET A 227 11.91 13.64 -8.44
N LYS A 228 11.97 14.53 -9.43
CA LYS A 228 12.79 15.77 -9.36
C LYS A 228 12.53 16.62 -8.11
N PRO A 229 11.26 16.95 -7.75
CA PRO A 229 11.00 17.73 -6.54
C PRO A 229 11.51 17.07 -5.26
N MET A 230 11.57 15.72 -5.22
CA MET A 230 12.07 14.96 -4.06
C MET A 230 13.57 15.11 -3.85
N MET A 231 14.33 15.60 -4.84
CA MET A 231 15.76 15.92 -4.72
C MET A 231 16.01 17.26 -4.02
N SER A 232 14.97 18.08 -3.84
CA SER A 232 15.05 19.36 -3.17
C SER A 232 14.83 19.23 -1.66
N THR A 233 15.52 20.06 -0.88
CA THR A 233 15.25 20.24 0.56
C THR A 233 14.19 21.30 0.84
N ASN A 234 13.58 21.90 -0.20
CA ASN A 234 12.52 22.89 -0.05
C ASN A 234 11.32 22.28 0.70
N PRO A 235 10.85 22.90 1.80
CA PRO A 235 9.68 22.40 2.53
C PRO A 235 8.39 22.42 1.70
N ASP A 236 8.29 23.29 0.70
CA ASP A 236 7.11 23.46 -0.14
C ASP A 236 7.16 22.62 -1.43
N ARG A 237 8.10 21.67 -1.54
CA ARG A 237 8.27 20.79 -2.71
C ARG A 237 7.04 19.92 -3.03
N GLY A 238 6.13 19.77 -2.07
CA GLY A 238 4.95 18.92 -2.20
C GLY A 238 4.04 19.32 -3.37
N VAL A 239 3.83 20.61 -3.61
CA VAL A 239 2.98 21.06 -4.72
C VAL A 239 3.57 20.65 -6.07
N ALA A 240 4.84 20.98 -6.31
CA ALA A 240 5.54 20.62 -7.55
C ALA A 240 5.61 19.10 -7.76
N HIS A 241 5.80 18.32 -6.68
CA HIS A 241 5.75 16.86 -6.72
C HIS A 241 4.37 16.36 -7.20
N LEU A 242 3.30 16.86 -6.59
CA LEU A 242 1.94 16.45 -6.92
C LEU A 242 1.51 16.88 -8.33
N GLU A 243 1.90 18.08 -8.79
CA GLU A 243 1.66 18.54 -10.17
C GLU A 243 2.33 17.60 -11.18
N ALA A 244 3.59 17.23 -10.97
CA ALA A 244 4.27 16.25 -11.80
C ALA A 244 3.58 14.88 -11.75
N PHE A 245 3.05 14.50 -10.58
CA PHE A 245 2.39 13.22 -10.37
C PHE A 245 1.04 13.11 -11.08
N VAL A 246 0.28 14.21 -11.22
CA VAL A 246 -0.94 14.20 -12.04
C VAL A 246 -0.61 13.86 -13.49
N ASN A 247 0.40 14.51 -14.08
CA ASN A 247 0.80 14.24 -15.47
C ASN A 247 1.25 12.79 -15.66
N TYR A 248 2.00 12.25 -14.69
CA TYR A 248 2.38 10.84 -14.71
C TYR A 248 1.16 9.93 -14.61
N ALA A 249 0.24 10.19 -13.68
CA ALA A 249 -0.97 9.39 -13.47
C ALA A 249 -1.86 9.37 -14.72
N GLU A 250 -2.01 10.50 -15.42
CA GLU A 250 -2.73 10.60 -16.70
C GLU A 250 -2.10 9.70 -17.78
N GLN A 251 -0.78 9.75 -17.94
CA GLN A 251 -0.03 8.92 -18.89
C GLN A 251 -0.25 7.41 -18.63
N VAL A 252 -0.07 6.97 -17.38
CA VAL A 252 -0.20 5.54 -17.07
C VAL A 252 -1.66 5.07 -17.03
N GLN A 253 -2.61 5.97 -16.76
CA GLN A 253 -4.04 5.72 -16.93
C GLN A 253 -4.36 5.45 -18.40
N GLU A 254 -3.87 6.28 -19.32
CA GLU A 254 -4.10 6.11 -20.77
C GLU A 254 -3.53 4.78 -21.26
N GLN A 255 -2.29 4.45 -20.86
CA GLN A 255 -1.69 3.16 -21.20
C GLN A 255 -2.47 1.97 -20.63
N ALA A 256 -2.92 2.05 -19.39
CA ALA A 256 -3.71 0.99 -18.77
C ALA A 256 -5.06 0.80 -19.47
N LEU A 257 -5.71 1.90 -19.89
CA LEU A 257 -6.95 1.86 -20.66
C LEU A 257 -6.74 1.21 -22.04
N TYR A 258 -5.67 1.58 -22.75
CA TYR A 258 -5.31 0.92 -24.01
C TYR A 258 -5.08 -0.59 -23.83
N ARG A 259 -4.32 -0.98 -22.78
CA ARG A 259 -4.13 -2.40 -22.43
C ARG A 259 -5.46 -3.11 -22.13
N ALA A 260 -6.40 -2.44 -21.47
CA ALA A 260 -7.70 -3.03 -21.16
C ALA A 260 -8.58 -3.26 -22.40
N HIS A 261 -8.50 -2.37 -23.41
CA HIS A 261 -9.17 -2.56 -24.69
C HIS A 261 -8.54 -3.65 -25.56
N THR A 262 -7.23 -3.83 -25.47
CA THR A 262 -6.46 -4.70 -26.39
C THR A 262 -6.08 -6.06 -25.79
N ALA A 263 -6.36 -6.28 -24.51
CA ALA A 263 -6.07 -7.54 -23.84
C ALA A 263 -6.81 -8.73 -24.50
N ALA A 264 -6.04 -9.75 -24.88
CA ALA A 264 -6.58 -10.95 -25.52
C ALA A 264 -7.26 -11.93 -24.53
N GLU A 265 -6.86 -11.88 -23.26
CA GLU A 265 -7.33 -12.80 -22.23
C GLU A 265 -8.01 -12.05 -21.09
N ALA A 266 -9.09 -12.63 -20.55
CA ALA A 266 -9.86 -12.00 -19.49
C ALA A 266 -9.06 -11.70 -18.20
N PRO A 267 -8.12 -12.55 -17.73
CA PRO A 267 -7.27 -12.19 -16.59
C PRO A 267 -6.42 -10.94 -16.85
N ALA A 268 -5.83 -10.83 -18.05
CA ALA A 268 -5.04 -9.66 -18.44
C ALA A 268 -5.92 -8.41 -18.56
N GLN A 269 -7.11 -8.54 -19.14
CA GLN A 269 -8.07 -7.44 -19.24
C GLN A 269 -8.50 -6.94 -17.86
N ARG A 270 -8.80 -7.86 -16.92
CA ARG A 270 -9.18 -7.52 -15.55
C ARG A 270 -8.08 -6.77 -14.82
N THR A 271 -6.83 -7.22 -14.95
CA THR A 271 -5.67 -6.51 -14.37
C THR A 271 -5.52 -5.12 -14.98
N ALA A 272 -5.63 -4.99 -16.31
CA ALA A 272 -5.55 -3.69 -16.98
C ALA A 272 -6.69 -2.74 -16.58
N ILE A 273 -7.92 -3.25 -16.38
CA ILE A 273 -9.04 -2.48 -15.83
C ILE A 273 -8.72 -2.03 -14.40
N ALA A 274 -8.21 -2.92 -13.55
CA ALA A 274 -7.86 -2.58 -12.17
C ALA A 274 -6.81 -1.47 -12.11
N ASP A 275 -5.80 -1.54 -12.98
CA ASP A 275 -4.75 -0.53 -13.10
C ASP A 275 -5.27 0.80 -13.61
N TRP A 276 -6.10 0.77 -14.67
CA TRP A 276 -6.73 1.97 -15.22
C TRP A 276 -7.54 2.71 -14.15
N VAL A 277 -8.39 1.98 -13.43
CA VAL A 277 -9.23 2.54 -12.36
C VAL A 277 -8.38 3.05 -11.19
N TYR A 278 -7.32 2.34 -10.81
CA TYR A 278 -6.39 2.79 -9.77
C TYR A 278 -5.77 4.15 -10.14
N TRP A 279 -5.24 4.28 -11.36
CA TRP A 279 -4.59 5.52 -11.80
C TRP A 279 -5.59 6.66 -11.97
N GLN A 280 -6.81 6.37 -12.42
CA GLN A 280 -7.89 7.35 -12.44
C GLN A 280 -8.22 7.86 -11.03
N HIS A 281 -8.40 6.98 -10.05
CA HIS A 281 -8.70 7.37 -8.66
C HIS A 281 -7.56 8.19 -8.04
N LEU A 282 -6.32 7.76 -8.29
CA LEU A 282 -5.13 8.48 -7.85
C LEU A 282 -5.04 9.88 -8.48
N GLY A 283 -5.23 9.99 -9.79
CA GLY A 283 -5.19 11.27 -10.52
C GLY A 283 -6.23 12.27 -10.02
N VAL A 284 -7.47 11.81 -9.78
CA VAL A 284 -8.54 12.64 -9.20
C VAL A 284 -8.18 13.08 -7.78
N LEU A 285 -7.69 12.16 -6.94
CA LEU A 285 -7.28 12.47 -5.57
C LEU A 285 -6.20 13.57 -5.53
N ILE A 286 -5.20 13.47 -6.41
CA ILE A 286 -4.11 14.44 -6.47
C ILE A 286 -4.59 15.79 -7.04
N SER A 287 -5.48 15.76 -8.05
CA SER A 287 -6.06 16.97 -8.62
C SER A 287 -6.90 17.75 -7.59
N ASP A 288 -7.73 17.05 -6.82
CA ASP A 288 -8.54 17.64 -5.74
C ASP A 288 -7.64 18.22 -4.63
N ALA A 289 -6.55 17.52 -4.30
CA ALA A 289 -5.54 17.99 -3.36
C ALA A 289 -4.87 19.31 -3.81
N LEU A 290 -4.54 19.43 -5.10
CA LEU A 290 -3.95 20.63 -5.68
C LEU A 290 -4.96 21.79 -5.72
N ALA A 291 -6.19 21.53 -6.15
CA ALA A 291 -7.26 22.54 -6.18
C ALA A 291 -7.54 23.11 -4.78
N GLY A 292 -7.58 22.26 -3.76
CA GLY A 292 -7.75 22.69 -2.36
C GLY A 292 -6.55 23.45 -1.78
N SER A 293 -5.36 23.31 -2.38
CA SER A 293 -4.15 24.03 -1.97
C SER A 293 -4.07 25.43 -2.59
N ALA A 294 -4.59 25.60 -3.81
CA ALA A 294 -4.66 26.90 -4.49
C ALA A 294 -5.73 27.86 -3.92
N ALA A 295 -6.70 27.33 -3.17
CA ALA A 295 -7.81 28.09 -2.59
C ALA A 295 -7.51 28.73 -1.22
N LYS A 296 -6.25 28.71 -0.76
CA LYS A 296 -5.78 29.27 0.52
C LYS A 296 -4.77 30.38 0.30
#